data_AF-A0A955LTU5-F1
#
_entry.id   AF-A0A955LTU5-F1
#
_cell.length_a   1.000
_cell.length_b   1.000
_cell.length_c   1.000
_cell.angle_alpha   90.00
_cell.angle_beta   90.00
_cell.angle_gamma   90.00
#
_symmetry.space_group_name_H-M   'P 1'
#
loop_
_entity.id
_entity.type
_entity.pdbx_description
1 polymer ?
#
loop_
_entity_poly.entity_id
_entity_poly.type
_entity_poly.pdbx_seq_one_letter_code
_entity_poly.pdbx_strand_id
1 'polypeptide(L)'
;MKLFKKIQSSSALILCMCVFLQGCAGRAANPVMVHQYGDEQKSCSALEREMLFIQEEINRLIPQTDKTGKNVLLGVTGFFFLVPLFFMDLSKAEQIEINALRQRYNNLVIIAGDKGCAENREQIPDFKDAKAFQAYQERERERLGLTDEK
;
A
#
# COMPACT_ATOMS: atom_id res chain seq x y z
N MET A 1 14.75 -48.80 29.58
CA MET A 1 15.61 -47.59 29.52
C MET A 1 15.75 -46.96 28.12
N LYS A 2 15.67 -47.72 27.00
CA LYS A 2 15.79 -47.16 25.63
C LYS A 2 14.57 -46.34 25.15
N LEU A 3 13.37 -46.60 25.69
CA LEU A 3 12.14 -45.86 25.35
C LEU A 3 12.16 -44.40 25.85
N PHE A 4 12.62 -44.17 27.09
CA PHE A 4 12.69 -42.84 27.70
C PHE A 4 13.68 -41.90 26.97
N LYS A 5 14.80 -42.44 26.48
CA LYS A 5 15.79 -41.68 25.70
C LYS A 5 15.27 -41.29 24.31
N LYS A 6 14.42 -42.13 23.71
CA LYS A 6 13.75 -41.88 22.42
C LYS A 6 12.66 -40.81 22.55
N ILE A 7 11.89 -40.85 23.64
CA ILE A 7 10.89 -39.84 24.00
C ILE A 7 11.54 -38.48 24.26
N GLN A 8 12.65 -38.44 25.01
CA GLN A 8 13.40 -37.19 25.27
C GLN A 8 13.92 -36.52 23.98
N SER A 9 14.41 -37.31 23.03
CA SER A 9 14.94 -36.82 21.76
C SER A 9 13.84 -36.27 20.85
N SER A 10 12.65 -36.86 20.85
CA SER A 10 11.49 -36.39 20.08
C SER A 10 10.88 -35.11 20.65
N SER A 11 10.82 -34.96 21.98
CA SER A 11 10.32 -33.74 22.63
C SER A 11 11.21 -32.52 22.38
N ALA A 12 12.52 -32.69 22.28
CA ALA A 12 13.46 -31.60 21.98
C ALA A 12 13.28 -31.06 20.55
N LEU A 13 12.97 -31.96 19.59
CA LEU A 13 12.73 -31.58 18.19
C LEU A 13 11.43 -30.76 18.03
N ILE A 14 10.37 -31.17 18.73
CA ILE A 14 9.07 -30.48 18.73
C ILE A 14 9.19 -29.10 19.37
N LEU A 15 9.90 -28.99 20.50
CA LEU A 15 10.14 -27.70 21.16
C LEU A 15 10.92 -26.74 20.27
N CYS A 16 11.95 -27.23 19.58
CA CYS A 16 12.75 -26.43 18.64
C CYS A 16 11.88 -25.91 17.48
N MET A 17 11.00 -26.74 16.93
CA MET A 17 10.08 -26.35 15.84
C MET A 17 9.04 -25.31 16.29
N CYS A 18 8.54 -25.38 17.53
CA CYS A 18 7.63 -24.37 18.09
C CYS A 18 8.28 -23.00 18.27
N VAL A 19 9.59 -22.93 18.55
CA VAL A 19 10.32 -21.65 18.67
C VAL A 19 10.41 -20.94 17.31
N PHE A 20 10.59 -21.67 16.21
CA PHE A 20 10.62 -21.08 14.86
C PHE A 20 9.25 -20.61 14.35
N LEU A 21 8.14 -21.13 14.91
CA LEU A 21 6.78 -20.72 14.54
C LEU A 21 6.33 -19.42 15.22
N GLN A 22 7.09 -18.88 16.19
CA GLN A 22 6.74 -17.63 16.87
C GLN A 22 7.15 -16.37 16.09
N GLY A 23 7.66 -16.52 14.86
CA GLY A 23 8.35 -15.45 14.12
C GLY A 23 7.54 -14.53 13.20
N CYS A 24 6.24 -14.74 12.94
CA CYS A 24 5.49 -13.89 11.99
C CYS A 24 4.07 -13.55 12.45
N ALA A 25 3.94 -12.80 13.55
CA ALA A 25 2.74 -12.00 13.77
C ALA A 25 3.02 -10.61 13.19
N GLY A 26 2.31 -10.23 12.12
CA GLY A 26 2.52 -8.95 11.42
C GLY A 26 2.49 -7.73 12.35
N ARG A 27 3.07 -6.62 11.88
CA ARG A 27 3.14 -5.37 12.66
C ARG A 27 1.74 -4.77 12.92
N ALA A 28 1.63 -3.99 13.99
CA ALA A 28 0.46 -3.14 14.20
C ALA A 28 0.45 -2.00 13.18
N ALA A 29 -0.76 -1.59 12.77
CA ALA A 29 -0.95 -0.42 11.90
C ALA A 29 -0.69 0.87 12.67
N ASN A 30 -0.08 1.86 12.01
CA ASN A 30 0.09 3.22 12.51
C ASN A 30 -0.62 4.22 11.58
N PRO A 31 -1.96 4.30 11.62
CA PRO A 31 -2.73 5.14 10.71
C PRO A 31 -2.52 6.63 11.01
N VAL A 32 -2.38 7.42 9.95
CA VAL A 32 -2.34 8.88 10.07
C VAL A 32 -3.73 9.45 10.32
N MET A 33 -3.81 10.54 11.09
CA MET A 33 -5.06 11.28 11.27
C MET A 33 -5.47 11.97 9.95
N VAL A 34 -6.74 11.82 9.56
CA VAL A 34 -7.30 12.42 8.34
C VAL A 34 -7.40 13.94 8.45
N HIS A 35 -7.83 14.43 9.62
CA HIS A 35 -7.89 15.84 9.96
C HIS A 35 -6.81 16.15 11.00
N GLN A 36 -6.02 17.19 10.75
CA GLN A 36 -5.07 17.72 11.70
C GLN A 36 -5.36 19.17 12.05
N TYR A 37 -4.97 19.52 13.27
CA TYR A 37 -5.05 20.90 13.72
C TYR A 37 -4.18 21.80 12.82
N GLY A 38 -4.77 22.87 12.31
CA GLY A 38 -4.08 23.83 11.44
C GLY A 38 -4.10 23.49 9.95
N ASP A 39 -4.77 22.42 9.50
CA ASP A 39 -4.93 22.13 8.06
C ASP A 39 -5.56 23.31 7.31
N GLU A 40 -6.59 23.91 7.91
CA GLU A 40 -7.26 25.11 7.41
C GLU A 40 -6.35 26.35 7.33
N GLN A 41 -5.24 26.37 8.07
CA GLN A 41 -4.31 27.50 8.09
C GLN A 41 -3.12 27.30 7.14
N LYS A 42 -2.96 26.12 6.53
CA LYS A 42 -1.87 25.84 5.59
C LYS A 42 -1.96 26.69 4.33
N SER A 43 -0.83 27.21 3.88
CA SER A 43 -0.72 27.84 2.56
C SER A 43 -0.82 26.79 1.45
N CYS A 44 -1.17 27.22 0.23
CA CYS A 44 -1.27 26.30 -0.91
C CYS A 44 0.03 25.52 -1.17
N SER A 45 1.19 26.16 -1.00
CA SER A 45 2.48 25.46 -1.15
C SER A 45 2.73 24.45 -0.01
N ALA A 46 2.22 24.71 1.20
CA ALA A 46 2.30 23.75 2.29
C ALA A 46 1.39 22.54 2.06
N LEU A 47 0.15 22.78 1.61
CA LEU A 47 -0.80 21.73 1.23
C LEU A 47 -0.22 20.85 0.10
N GLU A 48 0.40 21.48 -0.90
CA GLU A 48 1.06 20.78 -2.00
C GLU A 48 2.18 19.86 -1.53
N ARG A 49 3.13 20.38 -0.73
CA ARG A 49 4.25 19.59 -0.21
C ARG A 49 3.76 18.40 0.60
N GLU A 50 2.69 18.60 1.37
CA GLU A 50 2.13 17.55 2.20
C GLU A 50 1.40 16.49 1.37
N MET A 51 0.64 16.90 0.36
CA MET A 51 0.03 15.99 -0.60
C MET A 51 1.08 15.16 -1.34
N LEU A 52 2.21 15.76 -1.76
CA LEU A 52 3.34 15.06 -2.38
C LEU A 52 3.96 14.06 -1.42
N PHE A 53 4.23 14.46 -0.18
CA PHE A 53 4.75 13.57 0.86
C PHE A 53 3.83 12.37 1.11
N ILE A 54 2.52 12.59 1.18
CA ILE A 54 1.55 11.49 1.34
C ILE A 54 1.59 10.54 0.14
N GLN A 55 1.68 11.08 -1.08
CA GLN A 55 1.76 10.28 -2.30
C GLN A 55 3.03 9.41 -2.32
N GLU A 56 4.18 9.97 -1.91
CA GLU A 56 5.42 9.22 -1.75
C GLU A 56 5.29 8.10 -0.72
N GLU A 57 4.63 8.36 0.42
CA GLU A 57 4.41 7.35 1.45
C GLU A 57 3.49 6.23 0.97
N ILE A 58 2.42 6.56 0.24
CA ILE A 58 1.56 5.56 -0.43
C ILE A 58 2.39 4.72 -1.40
N ASN A 59 3.26 5.35 -2.21
CA ASN A 59 4.12 4.66 -3.17
C ASN A 59 5.24 3.83 -2.53
N ARG A 60 5.57 4.07 -1.25
CA ARG A 60 6.48 3.23 -0.46
C ARG A 60 5.78 1.98 0.09
N LEU A 61 4.52 2.12 0.49
CA LEU A 61 3.73 1.02 1.03
C LEU A 61 3.19 0.11 -0.08
N ILE A 62 2.88 0.67 -1.25
CA ILE A 62 2.45 -0.11 -2.40
C ILE A 62 3.69 -0.63 -3.14
N PRO A 63 3.84 -1.95 -3.33
CA PRO A 63 4.97 -2.48 -4.08
C PRO A 63 4.98 -1.91 -5.50
N GLN A 64 6.08 -1.23 -5.85
CA GLN A 64 6.32 -0.68 -7.17
C GLN A 64 6.36 -1.84 -8.16
N THR A 65 5.28 -2.06 -8.90
CA THR A 65 5.23 -3.07 -9.96
C THR A 65 5.91 -2.49 -11.19
N ASP A 66 7.22 -2.30 -11.10
CA ASP A 66 8.03 -1.81 -12.20
C ASP A 66 7.95 -2.87 -13.32
N LYS A 67 7.22 -2.58 -14.40
CA LYS A 67 7.34 -3.24 -15.71
C LYS A 67 7.02 -4.74 -15.82
N THR A 68 6.39 -5.39 -14.85
CA THR A 68 5.92 -6.79 -15.05
C THR A 68 4.65 -6.86 -15.93
N GLY A 69 3.95 -5.73 -16.12
CA GLY A 69 2.64 -5.64 -16.75
C GLY A 69 2.56 -5.68 -18.28
N LYS A 70 3.61 -5.37 -19.05
CA LYS A 70 3.51 -5.43 -20.53
C LYS A 70 3.31 -6.87 -21.06
N ASN A 71 3.54 -7.88 -20.21
CA ASN A 71 3.20 -9.27 -20.46
C ASN A 71 2.11 -9.83 -19.53
N VAL A 72 1.47 -9.02 -18.67
CA VAL A 72 0.29 -9.46 -17.90
C VAL A 72 -0.95 -9.57 -18.81
N LEU A 73 -0.88 -9.06 -20.04
CA LEU A 73 -1.80 -9.44 -21.12
C LEU A 73 -1.70 -10.93 -21.51
N LEU A 74 -0.62 -11.66 -21.13
CA LEU A 74 -0.55 -13.13 -21.17
C LEU A 74 -1.23 -13.80 -19.95
N GLY A 75 -1.70 -13.01 -18.97
CA GLY A 75 -2.53 -13.50 -17.87
C GLY A 75 -3.89 -14.02 -18.33
N VAL A 76 -4.29 -13.73 -19.58
CA VAL A 76 -5.53 -14.22 -20.18
C VAL A 76 -5.38 -15.65 -20.73
N THR A 77 -4.16 -16.21 -20.83
CA THR A 77 -3.95 -17.56 -21.40
C THR A 77 -3.54 -18.65 -20.41
N GLY A 78 -3.39 -18.38 -19.10
CA GLY A 78 -3.22 -19.48 -18.14
C GLY A 78 -2.47 -19.20 -16.84
N PHE A 79 -2.58 -18.00 -16.26
CA PHE A 79 -1.92 -17.70 -14.99
C PHE A 79 -2.83 -17.01 -13.97
N PHE A 80 -4.03 -17.58 -13.81
CA PHE A 80 -5.08 -17.06 -12.93
C PHE A 80 -4.78 -17.16 -11.43
N PHE A 81 -3.57 -17.58 -11.03
CA PHE A 81 -3.22 -17.81 -9.61
C PHE A 81 -2.06 -16.99 -9.06
N LEU A 82 -1.15 -16.40 -9.86
CA LEU A 82 -0.06 -15.59 -9.27
C LEU A 82 -0.30 -14.09 -9.29
N VAL A 83 -1.05 -13.53 -10.25
CA VAL A 83 -1.34 -12.08 -10.23
C VAL A 83 -2.11 -11.66 -8.97
N PRO A 84 -3.12 -12.41 -8.49
CA PRO A 84 -3.77 -12.09 -7.22
C PRO A 84 -2.86 -12.23 -6.00
N LEU A 85 -1.80 -13.05 -6.05
CA LEU A 85 -0.92 -13.28 -4.89
C LEU A 85 -0.03 -12.07 -4.56
N PHE A 86 0.36 -11.26 -5.55
CA PHE A 86 1.18 -10.06 -5.31
C PHE A 86 0.40 -8.88 -4.74
N PHE A 87 -0.91 -8.79 -5.00
CA PHE A 87 -1.79 -7.77 -4.40
C PHE A 87 -2.41 -8.22 -3.07
N MET A 88 -2.22 -9.47 -2.66
CA MET A 88 -2.50 -9.97 -1.30
C MET A 88 -1.31 -9.81 -0.33
N ASP A 89 -0.14 -9.35 -0.79
CA ASP A 89 1.07 -9.23 0.04
C ASP A 89 1.08 -7.95 0.90
N LEU A 90 0.12 -7.03 0.70
CA LEU A 90 -0.11 -5.95 1.66
C LEU A 90 -0.67 -6.55 2.95
N SER A 91 0.10 -6.46 4.02
CA SER A 91 -0.35 -6.79 5.36
C SER A 91 -1.60 -5.97 5.71
N LYS A 92 -2.43 -6.51 6.61
CA LYS A 92 -3.61 -5.76 7.11
C LYS A 92 -3.23 -4.39 7.66
N ALA A 93 -2.03 -4.26 8.22
CA ALA A 93 -1.50 -2.99 8.72
C ALA A 93 -1.27 -1.99 7.59
N GLU A 94 -0.63 -2.41 6.49
CA GLU A 94 -0.39 -1.56 5.33
C GLU A 94 -1.69 -1.12 4.65
N GLN A 95 -2.68 -2.01 4.56
CA GLN A 95 -4.00 -1.65 4.01
C GLN A 95 -4.69 -0.55 4.84
N ILE A 96 -4.57 -0.62 6.17
CA ILE A 96 -5.12 0.40 7.07
C ILE A 96 -4.36 1.73 6.90
N GLU A 97 -3.03 1.69 6.80
CA GLU A 97 -2.19 2.87 6.62
C GLU A 97 -2.41 3.55 5.28
N ILE A 98 -2.43 2.78 4.18
CA ILE A 98 -2.71 3.28 2.83
C ILE A 98 -4.09 3.95 2.80
N ASN A 99 -5.11 3.33 3.41
CA ASN A 99 -6.44 3.94 3.44
C ASN A 99 -6.47 5.22 4.30
N ALA A 100 -5.74 5.27 5.42
CA ALA A 100 -5.63 6.48 6.24
C ALA A 100 -4.92 7.62 5.48
N LEU A 101 -3.81 7.30 4.79
CA LEU A 101 -3.08 8.24 3.94
C LEU A 101 -3.95 8.76 2.79
N ARG A 102 -4.68 7.85 2.13
CA ARG A 102 -5.66 8.19 1.07
C ARG A 102 -6.71 9.18 1.57
N GLN A 103 -7.35 8.87 2.69
CA GLN A 103 -8.40 9.72 3.25
C GLN A 103 -7.85 11.10 3.62
N ARG A 104 -6.66 11.16 4.20
CA ARG A 104 -5.97 12.42 4.48
C ARG A 104 -5.70 13.21 3.20
N TYR A 105 -5.13 12.59 2.18
CA TYR A 105 -4.87 13.24 0.89
C TYR A 105 -6.17 13.83 0.32
N ASN A 106 -7.25 13.06 0.29
CA ASN A 106 -8.53 13.50 -0.23
C ASN A 106 -9.13 14.66 0.58
N ASN A 107 -8.93 14.66 1.91
CA ASN A 107 -9.28 15.80 2.75
C ASN A 107 -8.48 17.06 2.37
N LEU A 108 -7.16 16.94 2.17
CA LEU A 108 -6.32 18.07 1.75
C LEU A 108 -6.67 18.59 0.34
N VAL A 109 -7.12 17.71 -0.57
CA VAL A 109 -7.63 18.11 -1.90
C VAL A 109 -8.88 18.98 -1.75
N ILE A 110 -9.80 18.63 -0.85
CA ILE A 110 -11.01 19.43 -0.57
C ILE A 110 -10.60 20.81 -0.02
N ILE A 111 -9.74 20.86 0.99
CA ILE A 111 -9.25 22.13 1.58
C ILE A 111 -8.52 22.98 0.53
N ALA A 112 -7.72 22.35 -0.33
CA ALA A 112 -7.05 23.05 -1.43
C ALA A 112 -8.06 23.58 -2.47
N GLY A 113 -9.16 22.85 -2.70
CA GLY A 113 -10.26 23.27 -3.56
C GLY A 113 -10.98 24.49 -3.01
N ASP A 114 -11.31 24.47 -1.71
CA ASP A 114 -11.94 25.58 -1.01
C ASP A 114 -11.08 26.85 -1.01
N LYS A 115 -9.75 26.68 -1.04
CA LYS A 115 -8.76 27.76 -1.16
C LYS A 115 -8.45 28.18 -2.59
N GLY A 116 -9.00 27.51 -3.60
CA GLY A 116 -8.77 27.82 -5.00
C GLY A 116 -7.38 27.44 -5.53
N CYS A 117 -6.72 26.43 -4.94
CA CYS A 117 -5.39 25.97 -5.37
C CYS A 117 -5.29 24.46 -5.68
N ALA A 118 -6.42 23.77 -5.83
CA ALA A 118 -6.47 22.36 -6.23
C ALA A 118 -6.39 22.14 -7.76
N GLU A 119 -5.69 23.00 -8.51
CA GLU A 119 -5.69 22.92 -9.96
C GLU A 119 -5.19 21.54 -10.44
N ASN A 120 -6.06 20.82 -11.15
CA ASN A 120 -5.86 19.46 -11.65
C ASN A 120 -5.61 18.37 -10.60
N ARG A 121 -5.98 18.55 -9.32
CA ARG A 121 -5.84 17.47 -8.31
C ARG A 121 -7.09 16.59 -8.25
N GLU A 122 -6.91 15.29 -8.46
CA GLU A 122 -7.97 14.30 -8.28
C GLU A 122 -7.85 13.63 -6.92
N GLN A 123 -8.99 13.19 -6.38
CA GLN A 123 -9.01 12.35 -5.19
C GLN A 123 -8.53 10.93 -5.53
N ILE A 124 -7.76 10.34 -4.62
CA ILE A 124 -7.30 8.96 -4.75
C ILE A 124 -8.49 8.02 -4.48
N PRO A 125 -8.86 7.14 -5.43
CA PRO A 125 -9.95 6.19 -5.25
C PRO A 125 -9.60 5.12 -4.22
N ASP A 126 -10.61 4.40 -3.73
CA ASP A 126 -10.40 3.34 -2.76
C ASP A 126 -9.56 2.20 -3.37
N PHE A 127 -8.53 1.76 -2.64
CA PHE A 127 -7.66 0.67 -3.07
C PHE A 127 -8.42 -0.65 -3.29
N LYS A 128 -9.57 -0.83 -2.63
CA LYS A 128 -10.44 -2.00 -2.85
C LYS A 128 -11.06 -2.02 -4.24
N ASP A 129 -11.18 -0.86 -4.89
CA ASP A 129 -11.58 -0.76 -6.30
C ASP A 129 -10.34 -0.77 -7.19
N ALA A 130 -9.84 -1.97 -7.47
CA ALA A 130 -8.64 -2.15 -8.28
C ALA A 130 -8.72 -1.48 -9.65
N LYS A 131 -9.91 -1.40 -10.26
CA LYS A 131 -10.07 -0.77 -11.58
C LYS A 131 -9.94 0.74 -11.48
N ALA A 132 -10.62 1.36 -10.51
CA ALA A 132 -10.52 2.79 -10.29
C ALA A 132 -9.09 3.19 -9.90
N PHE A 133 -8.43 2.39 -9.05
CA PHE A 133 -7.06 2.63 -8.62
C PHE A 133 -6.05 2.50 -9.78
N GLN A 134 -6.19 1.49 -10.65
CA GLN A 134 -5.37 1.35 -11.86
C GLN A 134 -5.54 2.56 -12.79
N ALA A 135 -6.78 2.96 -13.05
CA ALA A 135 -7.06 4.12 -13.90
C ALA A 135 -6.50 5.43 -13.30
N TYR A 136 -6.54 5.59 -11.97
CA TYR A 136 -5.90 6.72 -11.28
C TYR A 136 -4.39 6.72 -11.50
N GLN A 137 -3.73 5.56 -11.33
CA GLN A 137 -2.28 5.44 -11.52
C GLN A 137 -1.86 5.73 -12.96
N GLU A 138 -2.63 5.28 -13.95
CA GLU A 138 -2.39 5.59 -15.36
C GLU A 138 -2.48 7.10 -15.63
N ARG A 139 -3.53 7.77 -15.13
CA ARG A 139 -3.70 9.23 -15.29
C ARG A 139 -2.61 10.02 -14.58
N GLU A 140 -2.22 9.62 -13.37
CA GLU A 140 -1.15 10.32 -12.63
C GLU A 140 0.21 10.11 -13.30
N ARG A 141 0.46 8.94 -13.89
CA ARG A 141 1.66 8.67 -14.70
C ARG A 141 1.69 9.54 -15.97
N GLU A 142 0.56 9.69 -16.66
CA GLU A 142 0.41 10.61 -17.79
C GLU A 142 0.64 12.06 -17.36
N ARG A 143 0.07 12.48 -16.23
CA ARG A 143 0.26 13.82 -15.65
C ARG A 143 1.73 14.13 -15.36
N LEU A 144 2.47 13.14 -14.86
CA LEU A 144 3.91 13.27 -14.58
C LEU A 144 4.78 13.21 -15.85
N GLY A 145 4.18 13.07 -17.03
CA GLY A 145 4.92 13.00 -18.30
C GLY A 145 5.75 11.72 -18.46
N LEU A 146 5.50 10.70 -17.63
CA LEU A 146 6.17 9.40 -17.67
C LEU A 146 5.50 8.47 -18.69
N THR A 147 5.14 8.99 -19.87
CA THR A 147 4.68 8.16 -20.98
C THR A 147 5.88 7.34 -21.46
N ASP A 148 5.74 6.01 -21.49
CA ASP A 148 6.74 5.14 -22.11
C ASP A 148 6.99 5.62 -23.54
N GLU A 149 8.15 6.23 -23.78
CA GLU A 149 8.66 6.50 -25.12
C GLU A 149 8.63 5.16 -25.87
N LYS A 150 7.85 5.12 -26.95
CA LYS A 150 7.50 3.91 -27.70
C LYS A 150 8.72 3.22 -28.30
#